data_AF-A0A1Z9F1I1-F1
#
_entry.id   AF-A0A1Z9F1I1-F1
#
_cell.length_a   1.000
_cell.length_b   1.000
_cell.length_c   1.000
_cell.angle_alpha   90.00
_cell.angle_beta   90.00
_cell.angle_gamma   90.00
#
_symmetry.space_group_name_H-M   'P 1'
#
loop_
_entity.id
_entity.type
_entity.pdbx_description
1 polymer ?
#
loop_
_entity_poly.entity_id
_entity_poly.type
_entity_poly.pdbx_seq_one_letter_code
_entity_poly.pdbx_strand_id
1 'polypeptide(L)'
;MSALSNQYENKILNHILNNTALTQGTVYVGLFTGSASSNLEQSILTNEVSGNGYSRQSATFGAASSGSASNSGNLTWTASGGAFGTITTVALINASGSTDSAGEGDVIAYATLAASKDIQDGDSFQISTGNLTLTLA
;
A
#
# COMPACT_ATOMS: atom_id res chain seq x y z
N MET A 1 -0.64 11.27 8.05
CA MET A 1 0.82 11.13 7.85
C MET A 1 1.06 9.69 7.46
N SER A 2 1.75 9.42 6.35
CA SER A 2 2.15 8.04 6.03
C SER A 2 3.16 7.59 7.09
N ALA A 3 2.89 6.47 7.74
CA ALA A 3 3.85 5.84 8.66
C ALA A 3 4.57 4.73 7.93
N LEU A 4 5.91 4.73 7.99
CA LEU A 4 6.71 3.58 7.58
C LEU A 4 6.47 2.45 8.60
N SER A 5 6.47 1.20 8.16
CA SER A 5 6.34 0.08 9.11
C SER A 5 7.66 -0.14 9.86
N ASN A 6 7.57 -0.69 11.07
CA ASN A 6 8.74 -1.07 11.88
C ASN A 6 9.63 -2.06 11.12
N GLN A 7 9.03 -2.93 10.30
CA GLN A 7 9.77 -3.88 9.47
C GLN A 7 10.60 -3.15 8.40
N TYR A 8 10.02 -2.16 7.72
CA TYR A 8 10.72 -1.42 6.67
C TYR A 8 11.74 -0.43 7.21
N GLU A 9 11.49 0.19 8.37
CA GLU A 9 12.48 0.99 9.10
C GLU A 9 13.75 0.16 9.38
N ASN A 10 13.59 -1.03 9.96
CA ASN A 10 14.70 -1.91 10.26
C ASN A 10 15.44 -2.38 8.99
N LYS A 11 14.72 -2.67 7.89
CA LYS A 11 15.34 -3.05 6.62
C LYS A 11 16.15 -1.91 6.01
N ILE A 12 15.64 -0.68 6.03
CA ILE A 12 16.37 0.51 5.56
C ILE A 12 17.60 0.75 6.44
N LEU A 13 17.46 0.68 7.76
CA LEU A 13 18.58 0.86 8.69
C LEU A 13 19.68 -0.18 8.45
N ASN A 14 19.31 -1.46 8.29
CA ASN A 14 20.27 -2.53 7.98
C ASN A 14 20.96 -2.33 6.64
N HIS A 15 20.28 -1.75 5.65
CA HIS A 15 20.88 -1.42 4.37
C HIS A 15 21.91 -0.29 4.49
N ILE A 16 21.55 0.79 5.18
CA ILE A 16 22.44 1.96 5.38
C ILE A 16 23.67 1.58 6.21
N LEU A 17 23.50 0.75 7.25
CA LEU A 17 24.57 0.28 8.12
C LEU A 17 25.36 -0.90 7.53
N ASN A 18 25.08 -1.32 6.30
CA ASN A 18 25.77 -2.40 5.58
C ASN A 18 25.68 -3.77 6.30
N ASN A 19 24.61 -4.02 7.06
CA ASN A 19 24.34 -5.32 7.69
C ASN A 19 23.73 -6.30 6.69
N THR A 20 22.76 -5.84 5.89
CA THR A 20 21.99 -6.65 4.94
C THR A 20 21.59 -5.81 3.74
N ALA A 21 21.69 -6.35 2.52
CA ALA A 21 21.20 -5.65 1.33
C ALA A 21 19.66 -5.56 1.34
N LEU A 22 19.12 -4.38 0.99
CA LEU A 22 17.69 -4.23 0.73
C LEU A 22 17.38 -4.76 -0.67
N THR A 23 16.69 -5.89 -0.75
CA THR A 23 16.21 -6.45 -2.02
C THR A 23 14.91 -5.75 -2.45
N GLN A 24 14.87 -5.30 -3.70
CA GLN A 24 13.65 -4.74 -4.29
C GLN A 24 12.70 -5.86 -4.73
N GLY A 25 11.46 -5.78 -4.28
CA GLY A 25 10.34 -6.53 -4.85
C GLY A 25 9.36 -5.59 -5.54
N THR A 26 8.22 -6.14 -5.96
CA THR A 26 7.16 -5.35 -6.59
C THR A 26 6.39 -4.60 -5.51
N VAL A 27 6.21 -3.29 -5.68
CA VAL A 27 5.40 -2.49 -4.78
C VAL A 27 3.95 -2.54 -5.23
N TYR A 28 3.08 -2.97 -4.33
CA TYR A 28 1.64 -3.02 -4.50
C TYR A 28 0.95 -2.05 -3.56
N VAL A 29 -0.26 -1.63 -3.92
CA VAL A 29 -1.14 -0.85 -3.05
C VAL A 29 -2.34 -1.71 -2.68
N GLY A 30 -2.54 -1.92 -1.38
CA GLY A 30 -3.69 -2.59 -0.82
C GLY A 30 -4.72 -1.61 -0.24
N LEU A 31 -6.00 -1.94 -0.36
CA LEU A 31 -7.13 -1.23 0.24
C LEU A 31 -7.64 -1.99 1.47
N PHE A 32 -7.97 -1.26 2.53
CA PHE A 32 -8.41 -1.83 3.80
C PHE A 32 -9.71 -1.19 4.27
N THR A 33 -10.64 -2.01 4.75
CA THR A 33 -11.95 -1.58 5.29
C THR A 33 -11.92 -1.15 6.75
N GLY A 34 -10.75 -1.28 7.39
CA GLY A 34 -10.52 -0.88 8.76
C GLY A 34 -9.39 -1.68 9.36
N SER A 35 -8.19 -1.12 9.42
CA SER A 35 -7.05 -1.76 10.09
C SER A 35 -6.56 -0.86 11.22
N ALA A 36 -6.23 -1.46 12.36
CA ALA A 36 -5.50 -0.75 13.40
C ALA A 36 -4.12 -0.35 12.85
N SER A 37 -3.74 0.92 13.02
CA SER A 37 -2.43 1.42 12.60
C SER A 37 -1.29 0.55 13.17
N SER A 38 -1.45 0.06 14.40
CA SER A 38 -0.50 -0.86 15.06
C SER A 38 -0.31 -2.20 14.35
N ASN A 39 -1.32 -2.69 13.61
CA ASN A 39 -1.20 -3.93 12.86
C ASN A 39 -0.34 -3.70 11.62
N LEU A 40 -0.66 -2.68 10.83
CA LEU A 40 0.09 -2.35 9.61
C LEU A 40 1.54 -1.94 9.92
N GLU A 41 1.76 -1.25 11.04
CA GLU A 41 3.11 -0.93 11.53
C GLU A 41 3.96 -2.18 11.78
N GLN A 42 3.34 -3.29 12.19
CA GLN A 42 4.00 -4.57 12.40
C GLN A 42 3.91 -5.52 11.20
N SER A 43 3.53 -5.01 10.01
CA SER A 43 3.28 -5.82 8.80
C SER A 43 2.20 -6.90 8.97
N ILE A 44 1.24 -6.68 9.87
CA ILE A 44 0.09 -7.56 10.06
C ILE A 44 -1.07 -7.05 9.21
N LEU A 45 -1.37 -7.79 8.15
CA LEU A 45 -2.42 -7.47 7.20
C LEU A 45 -3.77 -7.99 7.73
N THR A 46 -4.57 -7.07 8.28
CA THR A 46 -5.92 -7.36 8.79
C THR A 46 -6.92 -6.46 8.09
N ASN A 47 -8.08 -7.00 7.71
CA ASN A 47 -9.15 -6.25 7.04
C ASN A 47 -8.76 -5.68 5.67
N GLU A 48 -7.82 -6.33 4.99
CA GLU A 48 -7.63 -6.09 3.56
C GLU A 48 -8.88 -6.53 2.82
N VAL A 49 -9.28 -5.77 1.80
CA VAL A 49 -10.37 -6.16 0.92
C VAL A 49 -10.05 -7.51 0.27
N SER A 50 -11.07 -8.35 0.09
CA SER A 50 -10.94 -9.63 -0.61
C SER A 50 -12.24 -9.95 -1.36
N GLY A 51 -12.14 -10.72 -2.44
CA GLY A 51 -13.27 -11.04 -3.31
C GLY A 51 -13.73 -9.87 -4.19
N ASN A 52 -14.88 -10.02 -4.84
CA ASN A 52 -15.56 -8.98 -5.63
C ASN A 52 -14.69 -8.31 -6.72
N GLY A 53 -13.76 -9.04 -7.31
CA GLY A 53 -12.83 -8.52 -8.32
C GLY A 53 -11.64 -7.72 -7.75
N TYR A 54 -11.47 -7.70 -6.43
CA TYR A 54 -10.33 -7.04 -5.79
C TYR A 54 -9.01 -7.77 -6.06
N SER A 55 -8.01 -6.99 -6.46
CA SER A 55 -6.58 -7.31 -6.41
C SER A 55 -5.82 -6.02 -6.14
N ARG A 56 -4.71 -6.10 -5.43
CA ARG A 56 -3.81 -4.95 -5.23
C ARG A 56 -3.32 -4.44 -6.58
N GLN A 57 -3.14 -3.13 -6.66
CA GLN A 57 -2.59 -2.51 -7.86
C GLN A 57 -1.08 -2.35 -7.72
N SER A 58 -0.33 -2.82 -8.71
CA SER A 58 1.12 -2.58 -8.77
C SER A 58 1.38 -1.09 -8.95
N ALA A 59 2.18 -0.50 -8.07
CA ALA A 59 2.54 0.90 -8.12
C ALA A 59 3.97 1.09 -8.60
N THR A 60 4.12 1.99 -9.56
CA THR A 60 5.41 2.54 -9.97
C THR A 60 5.55 3.94 -9.40
N PHE A 61 6.77 4.33 -9.04
CA PHE A 61 7.08 5.64 -8.48
C PHE A 61 8.13 6.33 -9.33
N GLY A 62 8.05 7.67 -9.41
CA GLY A 62 9.14 8.47 -9.96
C GLY A 62 10.40 8.42 -9.08
N ALA A 63 11.51 8.94 -9.60
CA ALA A 63 12.72 9.08 -8.81
C ALA A 63 12.47 9.98 -7.58
N ALA A 64 12.97 9.55 -6.41
CA ALA A 64 12.85 10.34 -5.20
C ALA A 64 13.66 11.64 -5.31
N SER A 65 13.09 12.73 -4.81
CA SER A 65 13.74 14.04 -4.71
C SER A 65 13.32 14.71 -3.42
N SER A 66 14.27 15.32 -2.70
CA SER A 66 14.02 15.99 -1.41
C SER A 66 13.29 15.13 -0.38
N GLY A 67 13.57 13.83 -0.35
CA GLY A 67 12.96 12.88 0.60
C GLY A 67 11.57 12.36 0.20
N SER A 68 11.06 12.69 -0.99
CA SER A 68 9.73 12.30 -1.44
C SER A 68 9.72 11.68 -2.84
N ALA A 69 8.76 10.78 -3.08
CA ALA A 69 8.43 10.25 -4.40
C ALA A 69 6.91 10.03 -4.52
N SER A 70 6.38 10.15 -5.74
CA SER A 70 4.95 9.93 -6.02
C SER A 70 4.73 8.90 -7.11
N ASN A 71 3.53 8.30 -7.13
CA ASN A 71 3.16 7.29 -8.11
C ASN A 71 3.17 7.86 -9.54
N SER A 72 3.70 7.10 -10.49
CA SER A 72 3.83 7.48 -11.90
C SER A 72 2.70 7.01 -12.80
N GLY A 73 1.69 6.33 -12.25
CA GLY A 73 0.53 5.83 -13.00
C GLY A 73 -0.73 5.78 -12.15
N ASN A 74 -1.89 5.73 -12.81
CA ASN A 74 -3.18 5.56 -12.15
C ASN A 74 -3.30 4.15 -11.58
N LEU A 75 -3.81 4.05 -10.36
CA LEU A 75 -4.15 2.79 -9.69
C LEU A 75 -5.65 2.73 -9.57
N THR A 76 -6.30 1.74 -10.19
CA THR A 76 -7.76 1.65 -10.26
C THR A 76 -8.23 0.30 -9.79
N TRP A 77 -9.24 0.29 -8.92
CA TRP A 77 -9.95 -0.89 -8.48
C TRP A 77 -11.41 -0.71 -8.83
N THR A 78 -11.99 -1.70 -9.50
CA THR A 78 -13.43 -1.71 -9.82
C THR A 78 -14.08 -2.85 -9.06
N ALA A 79 -15.06 -2.53 -8.23
CA ALA A 79 -15.87 -3.52 -7.53
C ALA A 79 -16.75 -4.26 -8.54
N SER A 80 -16.68 -5.59 -8.55
CA SER A 80 -17.38 -6.43 -9.49
C SER A 80 -17.91 -7.69 -8.81
N GLY A 81 -19.23 -7.80 -8.72
CA GLY A 81 -19.91 -8.92 -8.08
C GLY A 81 -20.14 -8.72 -6.57
N GLY A 82 -19.98 -7.48 -6.07
CA GLY A 82 -20.21 -7.09 -4.69
C GLY A 82 -19.43 -5.84 -4.27
N ALA A 83 -19.85 -5.19 -3.19
CA ALA A 83 -19.17 -4.02 -2.64
C ALA A 83 -17.79 -4.37 -2.07
N PHE A 84 -16.82 -3.46 -2.14
CA PHE A 84 -15.61 -3.54 -1.31
C PHE A 84 -15.86 -3.04 0.11
N GLY A 85 -16.93 -2.26 0.30
CA GLY A 85 -17.26 -1.62 1.56
C GLY A 85 -16.54 -0.28 1.76
N THR A 86 -16.46 0.16 3.02
CA THR A 86 -15.88 1.46 3.36
C THR A 86 -14.36 1.38 3.52
N ILE A 87 -13.63 1.88 2.54
CA ILE A 87 -12.16 1.96 2.54
C ILE A 87 -11.72 3.11 3.46
N THR A 88 -10.90 2.78 4.45
CA THR A 88 -10.38 3.74 5.43
C THR A 88 -8.88 3.94 5.31
N THR A 89 -8.16 2.92 4.85
CA THR A 89 -6.69 2.88 4.90
C THR A 89 -6.14 2.29 3.62
N VAL A 90 -4.99 2.81 3.18
CA VAL A 90 -4.17 2.24 2.12
C VAL A 90 -2.82 1.83 2.68
N ALA A 91 -2.26 0.74 2.17
CA ALA A 91 -0.91 0.31 2.50
C ALA A 91 -0.11 0.03 1.23
N LEU A 92 1.16 0.45 1.24
CA LEU A 92 2.18 0.02 0.31
C LEU A 92 2.72 -1.32 0.79
N ILE A 93 2.76 -2.33 -0.06
CA ILE A 93 3.16 -3.69 0.28
C ILE A 93 4.23 -4.13 -0.70
N ASN A 94 5.36 -4.57 -0.16
CA ASN A 94 6.39 -5.23 -0.94
C ASN A 94 6.05 -6.72 -1.05
N ALA A 95 5.88 -7.19 -2.28
CA ALA A 95 5.81 -8.61 -2.58
C ALA A 95 7.11 -9.05 -3.25
N SER A 96 7.68 -10.15 -2.75
CA SER A 96 8.90 -10.77 -3.31
C SER A 96 8.72 -11.35 -4.72
N GLY A 97 7.53 -11.22 -5.33
CA GLY A 97 7.18 -11.72 -6.66
C GLY A 97 6.39 -10.70 -7.49
N SER A 98 6.07 -11.07 -8.73
CA SER A 98 5.30 -10.27 -9.69
C SER A 98 3.79 -10.52 -9.62
N THR A 99 3.34 -11.31 -8.65
CA THR A 99 1.92 -11.62 -8.44
C THR A 99 1.45 -11.02 -7.13
N ASP A 100 0.24 -10.50 -7.14
CA ASP A 100 -0.45 -10.05 -5.95
C ASP A 100 -0.99 -11.25 -5.15
N SER A 101 -0.55 -11.37 -3.90
CA SER A 101 -1.16 -12.23 -2.89
C SER A 101 -1.76 -11.34 -1.81
N ALA A 102 -3.05 -11.01 -1.92
CA ALA A 102 -3.77 -10.30 -0.87
C ALA A 102 -3.63 -11.05 0.47
N GLY A 103 -3.39 -10.33 1.57
CA GLY A 103 -3.07 -10.90 2.87
C GLY A 103 -1.61 -11.34 3.09
N GLU A 104 -0.74 -11.26 2.08
CA GLU A 104 0.69 -11.57 2.21
C GLU A 104 1.59 -10.37 1.85
N GLY A 105 2.89 -10.47 2.13
CA GLY A 105 3.89 -9.44 1.82
C GLY A 105 4.23 -8.53 3.00
N ASP A 106 5.28 -7.75 2.84
CA ASP A 106 5.77 -6.84 3.88
C ASP A 106 5.18 -5.45 3.68
N VAL A 107 4.55 -4.88 4.71
CA VAL A 107 4.07 -3.49 4.65
C VAL A 107 5.29 -2.56 4.59
N ILE A 108 5.35 -1.70 3.57
CA ILE A 108 6.34 -0.63 3.45
C ILE A 108 5.90 0.55 4.29
N ALA A 109 4.72 1.08 3.96
CA ALA A 109 4.14 2.24 4.59
C ALA A 109 2.61 2.16 4.51
N TYR A 110 1.91 2.88 5.38
CA TYR A 110 0.46 2.94 5.38
C TYR A 110 -0.04 4.33 5.70
N ALA A 111 -1.24 4.65 5.23
CA ALA A 111 -1.89 5.91 5.52
C ALA A 111 -3.41 5.74 5.59
N THR A 112 -4.01 6.34 6.62
CA THR A 112 -5.46 6.52 6.68
C THR A 112 -5.89 7.61 5.70
N LEU A 113 -6.96 7.36 4.95
CA LEU A 113 -7.57 8.36 4.09
C LEU A 113 -8.10 9.52 4.93
N ALA A 114 -7.95 10.76 4.44
CA ALA A 114 -8.54 11.93 5.09
C ALA A 114 -10.08 11.85 5.16
N ALA A 115 -10.69 11.18 4.18
CA ALA A 115 -12.10 10.85 4.16
C ALA A 115 -12.28 9.41 3.66
N SER A 116 -12.90 8.56 4.47
CA SER A 116 -13.24 7.19 4.09
C SER A 116 -14.12 7.17 2.84
N LYS A 117 -13.98 6.13 2.03
CA LYS A 117 -14.70 5.98 0.76
C LYS A 117 -15.48 4.68 0.78
N ASP A 118 -16.79 4.79 0.70
CA ASP A 118 -17.66 3.63 0.53
C ASP A 118 -17.73 3.25 -0.96
N ILE A 119 -17.38 2.01 -1.27
CA ILE A 119 -17.28 1.49 -2.64
C ILE A 119 -18.31 0.38 -2.81
N GLN A 120 -19.38 0.69 -3.53
CA GLN A 120 -20.47 -0.24 -3.84
C GLN A 120 -20.15 -1.06 -5.09
N ASP A 121 -20.97 -2.07 -5.38
CA ASP A 121 -20.80 -2.86 -6.60
C ASP A 121 -20.91 -1.98 -7.85
N GLY A 122 -19.98 -2.14 -8.81
CA GLY A 122 -19.86 -1.30 -9.99
C GLY A 122 -19.10 0.01 -9.79
N ASP A 123 -18.82 0.44 -8.55
CA ASP A 123 -18.01 1.63 -8.29
C ASP A 123 -16.52 1.37 -8.57
N SER A 124 -15.81 2.45 -8.90
CA SER A 124 -14.35 2.42 -9.03
C SER A 124 -13.68 3.35 -8.04
N PHE A 125 -12.72 2.81 -7.29
CA PHE A 125 -11.78 3.59 -6.50
C PHE A 125 -10.53 3.82 -7.34
N GLN A 126 -10.08 5.08 -7.44
CA GLN A 126 -8.87 5.41 -8.19
C GLN A 126 -7.96 6.33 -7.38
N ILE A 127 -6.67 5.97 -7.36
CA ILE A 127 -5.59 6.89 -6.99
C ILE A 127 -4.91 7.32 -8.29
N SER A 128 -5.15 8.57 -8.69
CA SER A 128 -4.54 9.13 -9.89
C SER A 128 -3.02 9.29 -9.75
N THR A 129 -2.32 9.34 -10.88
CA THR A 129 -0.90 9.69 -10.93
C THR A 129 -0.60 10.93 -10.09
N GLY A 130 0.47 10.88 -9.29
CA GLY A 130 0.90 11.96 -8.40
C GLY A 130 0.15 12.07 -7.07
N ASN A 131 -0.98 11.36 -6.89
CA ASN A 131 -1.82 11.48 -5.68
C ASN A 131 -1.46 10.48 -4.58
N LEU A 132 -0.54 9.55 -4.82
CA LEU A 132 0.09 8.71 -3.81
C LEU A 132 1.53 9.17 -3.63
N THR A 133 1.83 9.81 -2.50
CA THR A 133 3.17 10.29 -2.18
C THR A 133 3.69 9.60 -0.94
N LEU A 134 4.90 9.06 -1.02
CA LEU A 134 5.67 8.59 0.13
C LEU A 134 6.77 9.62 0.43
N THR A 135 6.84 10.05 1.69
CA THR A 135 7.87 10.96 2.18
C THR A 135 8.58 10.32 3.37
N LEU A 136 9.91 10.38 3.36
CA LEU A 136 10.78 10.05 4.48
C LEU A 136 11.29 11.38 5.06
N ALA A 137 10.96 11.65 6.32
CA ALA A 137 11.30 12.89 7.03
C ALA A 137 12.18 12.61 8.25
#